data_AF-A0A831YFJ8-F1
#
_entry.id   AF-A0A831YFJ8-F1
#
_cell.length_a   1.000
_cell.length_b   1.000
_cell.length_c   1.000
_cell.angle_alpha   90.00
_cell.angle_beta   90.00
_cell.angle_gamma   90.00
#
_symmetry.space_group_name_H-M   'P 1'
#
loop_
_entity.id
_entity.type
_entity.pdbx_description
1 polymer ?
#
loop_
_entity_poly.entity_id
_entity_poly.type
_entity_poly.pdbx_seq_one_letter_code
_entity_poly.pdbx_strand_id
1 'polypeptide(L)' 'MTDYMIETSASLSKKADDLDLLALRASKPGHARIYRRVADVNRVAAAFAKITETLDWRDAQAGVGKEHVR' A
#
# COMPACT_ATOMS: atom_id res chain seq x y z
N MET A 1 5.04 6.53 21.56
CA MET A 1 4.59 5.56 20.55
C MET A 1 4.51 6.30 19.23
N THR A 2 5.39 5.99 18.27
CA THR A 2 5.14 6.37 16.88
C THR A 2 4.02 5.49 16.37
N ASP A 3 2.85 6.07 16.12
CA ASP A 3 1.77 5.37 15.43
C ASP A 3 2.27 5.03 14.02
N TYR A 4 2.58 3.76 13.80
CA TYR A 4 2.77 3.23 12.47
C TYR A 4 1.40 3.18 11.82
N MET A 5 1.03 4.26 11.12
CA MET A 5 -0.17 4.27 10.30
C MET A 5 0.01 3.17 9.25
N ILE A 6 -0.76 2.08 9.36
CA ILE A 6 -0.74 1.02 8.36
C ILE A 6 -1.31 1.64 7.08
N GLU A 7 -0.44 1.89 6.12
CA GLU A 7 -0.84 2.40 4.81
C GLU A 7 -1.69 1.36 4.11
N THR A 8 -2.91 1.73 3.73
CA THR A 8 -3.79 0.85 2.95
C THR A 8 -3.20 0.60 1.57
N SER A 9 -3.61 -0.49 0.94
CA SER A 9 -3.26 -0.84 -0.44
C SER A 9 -3.55 0.32 -1.40
N ALA A 10 -4.64 1.05 -1.18
CA ALA A 10 -5.03 2.21 -1.99
C ALA A 10 -4.07 3.39 -1.81
N SER A 11 -3.64 3.67 -0.58
CA SER A 11 -2.67 4.73 -0.30
C SER A 11 -1.31 4.42 -0.93
N LEU A 12 -0.85 3.16 -0.83
CA LEU A 12 0.40 2.72 -1.43
C LEU A 12 0.38 2.80 -2.96
N SER A 13 -0.72 2.38 -3.60
CA SER A 13 -0.90 2.53 -5.05
C SER A 13 -0.87 3.99 -5.48
N LYS A 14 -1.57 4.88 -4.75
CA LYS A 14 -1.53 6.33 -5.03
C LYS A 14 -0.10 6.89 -4.94
N LYS A 15 0.65 6.51 -3.90
CA LYS A 15 2.06 6.94 -3.75
C LYS A 15 2.93 6.45 -4.92
N ALA A 16 2.65 5.26 -5.47
CA ALA A 16 3.35 4.78 -6.65
C ALA A 16 3.07 5.66 -7.88
N ASP A 17 1.81 6.07 -8.08
CA ASP A 17 1.42 6.93 -9.20
C ASP A 17 2.05 8.33 -9.08
N ASP A 18 2.08 8.91 -7.87
CA ASP A 18 2.74 10.19 -7.61
C ASP A 18 4.25 10.13 -7.90
N LEU A 19 4.91 9.01 -7.58
CA LEU A 19 6.32 8.78 -7.87
C LEU A 19 6.59 8.65 -9.38
N ASP A 20 5.68 8.06 -10.14
CA ASP A 20 5.79 8.01 -11.60
C ASP A 20 5.65 9.40 -12.22
N LEU A 21 4.74 10.24 -11.71
CA LEU A 21 4.65 11.63 -12.13
C LEU A 21 5.94 12.40 -11.83
N LEU A 22 6.56 12.17 -10.67
CA LEU A 22 7.87 12.74 -10.33
C LEU A 22 8.98 12.22 -11.24
N ALA A 23 8.95 10.94 -11.63
CA ALA A 23 9.92 10.36 -12.54
C ALA A 23 9.82 10.98 -13.95
N LEU A 24 8.60 11.21 -14.44
CA LEU A 24 8.36 11.88 -15.72
C LEU A 24 8.85 13.34 -15.74
N ARG A 25 8.78 14.02 -14.59
CA ARG A 25 9.21 15.42 -14.43
C ARG A 25 10.68 15.57 -14.02
N ALA A 26 11.37 14.48 -13.74
CA ALA A 26 12.74 14.53 -13.25
C ALA A 26 13.72 14.96 -14.34
N SER A 27 14.40 16.09 -14.12
CA SER A 27 15.43 16.61 -15.03
C SER A 27 16.72 15.78 -15.05
N LYS A 28 16.97 14.99 -14.00
CA LYS A 28 18.14 14.11 -13.88
C LYS A 28 17.74 12.64 -14.07
N PRO A 29 18.36 11.90 -15.01
CA PRO A 29 18.06 10.49 -15.23
C PRO A 29 18.19 9.60 -13.99
N GLY A 30 19.13 9.92 -13.10
CA GLY A 30 19.32 9.20 -11.83
C GLY A 30 18.10 9.30 -10.89
N HIS A 31 17.49 10.50 -10.77
CA HIS A 31 16.30 10.69 -9.94
C HIS A 31 15.09 9.96 -10.54
N ALA A 32 14.91 10.04 -11.86
CA ALA A 32 13.84 9.31 -12.55
C ALA A 32 13.93 7.79 -12.33
N ARG A 33 15.16 7.24 -12.25
CA ARG A 33 15.37 5.81 -11.94
C ARG A 33 15.02 5.49 -10.49
N ILE A 34 15.40 6.34 -9.54
CA ILE A 34 15.09 6.14 -8.12
C ILE A 34 13.58 6.20 -7.89
N TYR A 35 12.89 7.22 -8.40
CA TYR A 35 11.44 7.35 -8.22
C TYR A 35 10.67 6.15 -8.77
N ARG A 36 11.00 5.69 -9.98
CA ARG A 36 10.39 4.47 -10.55
C ARG A 36 10.63 3.24 -9.68
N ARG A 37 11.86 3.04 -9.18
CA ARG A 37 12.16 1.90 -8.31
C ARG A 37 11.34 1.93 -7.01
N VAL A 38 11.14 3.10 -6.43
CA VAL A 38 10.31 3.26 -5.23
C VAL A 38 8.82 3.05 -5.57
N ALA A 39 8.36 3.52 -6.73
CA ALA A 39 7.01 3.27 -7.21
C ALA A 39 6.72 1.76 -7.33
N ASP A 40 7.66 1.00 -7.92
CA ASP A 40 7.54 -0.46 -8.05
C ASP A 40 7.47 -1.17 -6.69
N VAL A 41 8.29 -0.74 -5.72
CA VAL A 41 8.23 -1.27 -4.35
C VAL A 41 6.86 -0.97 -3.70
N ASN A 42 6.33 0.24 -3.88
CA ASN A 42 5.02 0.61 -3.37
C ASN A 42 3.90 -0.23 -4.01
N ARG A 43 4.00 -0.58 -5.30
CA ARG A 43 3.02 -1.48 -5.96
C ARG A 43 3.05 -2.89 -5.37
N VAL A 44 4.24 -3.43 -5.13
CA VAL A 44 4.39 -4.73 -4.47
C VAL A 44 3.81 -4.69 -3.06
N ALA A 45 4.16 -3.66 -2.28
CA ALA A 45 3.60 -3.46 -0.95
C ALA A 45 2.07 -3.31 -0.98
N ALA A 46 1.52 -2.57 -1.95
CA ALA A 46 0.09 -2.42 -2.14
C ALA A 46 -0.61 -3.76 -2.41
N ALA A 47 0.00 -4.63 -3.23
CA ALA A 47 -0.53 -5.96 -3.51
C ALA A 47 -0.58 -6.82 -2.22
N PHE A 48 0.47 -6.80 -1.40
CA PHE A 48 0.48 -7.51 -0.11
C PHE A 48 -0.54 -6.94 0.88
N ALA A 49 -0.64 -5.61 0.97
CA ALA A 49 -1.64 -4.95 1.78
C ALA A 49 -3.06 -5.33 1.33
N LYS A 50 -3.31 -5.41 0.02
CA LYS A 50 -4.62 -5.79 -0.52
C LYS A 50 -5.02 -7.22 -0.17
N ILE A 51 -4.06 -8.15 -0.20
CA ILE A 51 -4.29 -9.54 0.23
C ILE A 51 -4.70 -9.55 1.70
N THR A 52 -3.97 -8.83 2.55
CA THR A 52 -4.25 -8.73 3.99
C THR A 52 -5.64 -8.12 4.24
N GLU A 53 -5.96 -6.98 3.63
CA GLU A 53 -7.28 -6.34 3.71
C GLU A 53 -8.42 -7.28 3.26
N THR A 54 -8.18 -8.10 2.23
CA THR A 54 -9.18 -9.02 1.70
C THR A 54 -9.39 -10.22 2.62
N LEU A 55 -8.32 -10.71 3.26
CA LEU A 55 -8.40 -11.76 4.27
C LEU A 55 -9.15 -11.25 5.51
N ASP A 56 -8.78 -10.06 6.02
CA ASP A 56 -9.47 -9.42 7.15
C ASP A 56 -10.97 -9.22 6.86
N TRP A 57 -11.32 -8.79 5.63
CA TRP A 57 -12.71 -8.64 5.21
C TRP A 57 -13.47 -9.98 5.18
N ARG A 58 -12.82 -11.06 4.72
CA ARG A 58 -13.42 -12.40 4.70
C ARG A 58 -13.67 -12.92 6.11
N ASP A 59 -12.72 -12.74 7.03
CA ASP A 59 -12.86 -13.16 8.42
C ASP A 59 -13.97 -12.37 9.13
N ALA A 60 -14.05 -11.05 8.90
CA ALA A 60 -15.13 -10.20 9.39
C ALA A 60 -16.50 -10.61 8.85
N GLN A 61 -16.60 -11.00 7.58
CA GLN A 61 -17.85 -11.46 6.96
C GLN A 61 -18.25 -12.87 7.41
N ALA A 62 -17.27 -13.74 7.69
CA ALA A 62 -17.49 -15.09 8.22
C ALA A 62 -17.93 -15.09 9.70
N GLY A 63 -17.98 -13.93 10.35
CA GLY A 63 -18.35 -13.80 11.76
C GLY A 63 -17.29 -14.35 12.73
N VAL A 64 -16.07 -14.60 12.24
CA VAL A 64 -14.94 -15.04 13.06
C VAL A 64 -14.57 -13.87 13.97
N GLY A 65 -14.77 -14.05 15.28
CA GLY A 65 -14.66 -12.98 16.28
C GLY A 65 -15.97 -12.60 16.99
N LYS A 66 -17.12 -13.20 16.64
CA LYS A 66 -18.37 -13.07 17.40
C LYS A 66 -18.54 -14.09 18.53
N GLU A 67 -17.47 -14.73 18.96
CA GLU A 67 -17.55 -15.59 20.13
C GLU A 67 -17.67 -14.75 21.42
N HIS A 68 -18.90 -14.69 21.90
CA HIS A 68 -19.30 -14.47 23.30
C HIS A 68 -18.98 -13.11 23.93
N VAL A 69 -19.74 -12.08 23.55
CA VAL A 69 -20.16 -11.08 24.54
C VAL A 69 -21.58 -11.44 24.95
N ARG A 70 -21.69 -12.10 26.11
CA ARG A 70 -22.94 -12.35 26.82
C ARG A 70 -23.19 -11.22 27.79
#